data_AF-A0A3N5UW20-F1
#
_entry.id   AF-A0A3N5UW20-F1
#
_cell.length_a   1.000
_cell.length_b   1.000
_cell.length_c   1.000
_cell.angle_alpha   90.00
_cell.angle_beta   90.00
_cell.angle_gamma   90.00
#
_symmetry.space_group_name_H-M   'P 1'
#
loop_
_entity.id
_entity.type
_entity.pdbx_description
1 polymer ?
#
loop_
_entity_poly.entity_id
_entity_poly.type
_entity_poly.pdbx_seq_one_letter_code
_entity_poly.pdbx_strand_id
1 'polypeptide(L)'
;MTKKNIYLILAIIGFIVPYYFFLQLPAENGFDLPLLIQPMFANNLLRGVAMDLTVSVIVFWVYVFAEANKLQMKNPWLYLLATLLVGLSFALPLFLYFRERQLEAK
;
A
#
# COMPACT_ATOMS: atom_id res chain seq x y z
N MET A 1 -4.93 -19.96 -12.42
CA MET A 1 -4.28 -19.10 -11.42
C MET A 1 -5.19 -19.00 -10.20
N THR A 2 -4.71 -19.25 -8.98
CA THR A 2 -5.51 -19.07 -7.74
C THR A 2 -5.49 -17.61 -7.29
N LYS A 3 -6.51 -17.17 -6.53
CA LYS A 3 -6.62 -15.78 -6.01
C LYS A 3 -5.34 -15.31 -5.31
N LYS A 4 -4.74 -16.19 -4.50
CA LYS A 4 -3.46 -15.96 -3.83
C LYS A 4 -2.34 -15.57 -4.80
N ASN A 5 -2.18 -16.30 -5.91
CA ASN A 5 -1.11 -16.01 -6.88
C ASN A 5 -1.32 -14.65 -7.56
N ILE A 6 -2.58 -14.29 -7.85
CA ILE A 6 -2.93 -12.98 -8.41
C ILE A 6 -2.52 -11.88 -7.42
N TYR A 7 -2.85 -12.02 -6.14
CA TYR A 7 -2.47 -11.06 -5.11
C TYR A 7 -0.95 -10.94 -4.93
N LEU A 8 -0.21 -12.05 -5.01
CA LEU A 8 1.24 -12.00 -4.95
C LEU A 8 1.85 -11.23 -6.12
N ILE A 9 1.38 -11.49 -7.34
CA ILE A 9 1.82 -10.78 -8.55
C ILE A 9 1.50 -9.29 -8.42
N LEU A 10 0.28 -8.95 -7.99
CA LEU A 10 -0.12 -7.56 -7.79
C LEU A 10 0.68 -6.87 -6.69
N ALA A 11 1.09 -7.57 -5.62
CA ALA A 11 1.99 -7.02 -4.62
C ALA A 11 3.36 -6.71 -5.22
N ILE A 12 3.94 -7.62 -6.00
CA ILE A 12 5.22 -7.38 -6.68
C ILE A 12 5.11 -6.16 -7.61
N ILE A 13 4.06 -6.08 -8.43
CA ILE A 13 3.83 -4.92 -9.31
C ILE A 13 3.64 -3.64 -8.49
N GLY A 14 2.84 -3.70 -7.44
CA GLY A 14 2.54 -2.59 -6.54
C GLY A 14 3.74 -2.07 -5.76
N PHE A 15 4.82 -2.87 -5.64
CA PHE A 15 6.12 -2.45 -5.15
C PHE A 15 6.98 -1.87 -6.27
N ILE A 16 7.16 -2.60 -7.37
CA ILE A 16 8.09 -2.21 -8.45
C ILE A 16 7.68 -0.88 -9.10
N VAL A 17 6.38 -0.70 -9.40
CA VAL A 17 5.91 0.46 -10.17
C VAL A 17 6.15 1.78 -9.42
N PRO A 18 5.74 1.96 -8.14
CA PRO A 18 6.05 3.19 -7.42
C PRO A 18 7.55 3.45 -7.29
N TYR A 19 8.34 2.43 -6.94
CA TYR A 19 9.79 2.60 -6.80
C TYR A 19 10.48 2.97 -8.11
N TYR A 20 10.00 2.47 -9.25
CA TYR A 20 10.51 2.87 -10.56
C TYR A 20 10.38 4.38 -10.79
N PHE A 21 9.25 4.99 -10.43
CA PHE A 21 9.08 6.44 -10.52
C PHE A 21 9.88 7.18 -9.44
N PHE A 22 9.99 6.62 -8.22
CA PHE A 22 10.82 7.22 -7.17
C PHE A 22 12.30 7.32 -7.55
N LEU A 23 12.82 6.33 -8.29
CA LEU A 23 14.21 6.34 -8.78
C LEU A 23 14.47 7.35 -9.90
N GLN A 24 13.42 7.86 -10.55
CA GLN A 24 13.55 8.87 -11.62
C GLN A 24 13.54 10.31 -11.10
N LEU A 25 13.28 10.51 -9.81
CA LEU A 25 13.32 11.84 -9.22
C LEU A 25 14.77 12.39 -9.24
N PRO A 26 14.97 13.63 -9.70
CA PRO A 26 16.31 14.22 -9.76
C PRO A 26 16.96 14.23 -8.38
N ALA A 27 18.14 13.62 -8.28
CA ALA A 27 18.90 13.48 -7.04
C ALA A 27 19.66 14.75 -6.63
N GLU A 28 19.23 15.94 -7.09
CA GLU A 28 20.00 17.18 -6.93
C GLU A 28 20.15 17.61 -5.45
N ASN A 29 19.21 17.22 -4.57
CA ASN A 29 19.21 17.63 -3.15
C ASN A 29 19.15 16.46 -2.14
N GLY A 30 19.34 15.20 -2.57
CA GLY A 30 19.16 14.03 -1.70
C GLY A 30 17.69 13.66 -1.44
N PHE A 31 17.43 12.77 -0.47
CA PHE A 31 16.08 12.31 -0.13
C PHE A 31 15.33 13.37 0.69
N ASP A 32 14.71 14.33 0.00
CA ASP A 32 13.94 15.41 0.63
C ASP A 32 12.44 15.09 0.59
N LEU A 33 11.86 14.73 1.75
CA LEU A 33 10.43 14.41 1.90
C LEU A 33 9.50 15.51 1.35
N PRO A 34 9.74 16.81 1.64
CA PRO A 34 9.05 17.92 1.00
C PRO A 34 8.97 17.87 -0.53
N LEU A 35 10.03 17.46 -1.23
CA LEU A 35 10.06 17.37 -2.70
C LEU A 35 9.15 16.25 -3.24
N LEU A 36 8.86 15.23 -2.43
CA LEU A 36 7.92 14.15 -2.78
C LEU A 36 6.47 14.56 -2.53
N ILE A 37 6.21 15.31 -1.47
CA ILE A 37 4.86 15.58 -0.97
C ILE A 37 4.28 16.87 -1.55
N GLN A 38 5.05 17.97 -1.62
CA GLN A 38 4.52 19.26 -2.11
C GLN A 38 3.90 19.18 -3.52
N PRO A 39 4.49 18.47 -4.50
CA PRO A 39 3.89 18.38 -5.83
C PRO A 39 2.50 17.75 -5.82
N MET A 40 2.23 16.81 -4.90
CA MET A 40 0.91 16.16 -4.79
C MET A 40 -0.21 17.11 -4.37
N PHE A 41 0.13 18.29 -3.83
CA PHE A 41 -0.84 19.31 -3.40
C PHE A 41 -0.78 20.58 -4.26
N ALA A 42 -0.04 20.57 -5.37
CA ALA A 42 0.19 21.76 -6.21
C ALA A 42 -1.08 22.30 -6.89
N ASN A 43 -2.11 21.46 -7.12
CA ASN A 43 -3.36 21.88 -7.74
C ASN A 43 -4.57 21.07 -7.23
N ASN A 44 -5.78 21.51 -7.56
CA ASN A 44 -7.03 20.86 -7.12
C ASN A 44 -7.16 19.40 -7.57
N LEU A 45 -6.68 19.06 -8.77
CA LEU A 45 -6.76 17.70 -9.29
C LEU A 45 -5.90 16.74 -8.47
N LEU A 46 -4.63 17.09 -8.25
CA LEU A 46 -3.70 16.29 -7.46
C LEU A 46 -4.13 16.20 -6.00
N ARG A 47 -4.65 17.29 -5.44
CA ARG A 47 -5.30 17.27 -4.11
C ARG A 47 -6.44 16.27 -4.04
N GLY A 48 -7.32 16.25 -5.06
CA GLY A 48 -8.40 15.27 -5.15
C GLY A 48 -7.90 13.83 -5.12
N VAL A 49 -6.88 13.51 -5.92
CA VAL A 49 -6.25 12.17 -5.96
C VAL A 49 -5.60 11.81 -4.62
N ALA A 50 -4.89 12.75 -3.99
CA ALA A 50 -4.27 12.53 -2.69
C ALA A 50 -5.31 12.27 -1.59
N MET A 51 -6.42 13.01 -1.61
CA MET A 51 -7.51 12.80 -0.65
C MET A 51 -8.23 11.46 -0.87
N ASP A 52 -8.49 11.08 -2.14
CA ASP A 52 -9.06 9.77 -2.48
C ASP A 52 -8.19 8.61 -1.97
N LEU A 53 -6.87 8.70 -2.19
CA LEU A 53 -5.92 7.73 -1.66
C LEU A 53 -5.90 7.72 -0.13
N THR A 54 -5.95 8.89 0.51
CA THR A 54 -5.94 9.02 1.98
C THR A 54 -7.16 8.33 2.60
N VAL A 55 -8.35 8.57 2.05
CA VAL A 55 -9.59 7.90 2.50
C VAL A 55 -9.48 6.39 2.28
N SER A 56 -8.98 5.95 1.14
CA SER A 56 -8.76 4.53 0.84
C SER A 56 -7.80 3.85 1.83
N VAL A 57 -6.73 4.52 2.24
CA VAL A 57 -5.78 4.03 3.26
C VAL A 57 -6.47 3.87 4.62
N ILE A 58 -7.27 4.85 5.05
CA ILE A 58 -8.00 4.78 6.32
C ILE A 58 -8.97 3.59 6.30
N VAL A 59 -9.75 3.43 5.24
CA VAL A 59 -10.67 2.29 5.06
C VAL A 59 -9.89 0.97 5.07
N PHE A 60 -8.75 0.91 4.40
CA PHE A 60 -7.90 -0.27 4.38
C PHE A 60 -7.38 -0.63 5.77
N TRP A 61 -6.94 0.34 6.59
CA TRP A 61 -6.48 0.08 7.94
C TRP A 61 -7.58 -0.51 8.82
N VAL A 62 -8.79 0.06 8.76
CA VAL A 62 -9.97 -0.49 9.46
C VAL A 62 -10.23 -1.93 9.01
N TYR A 63 -10.19 -2.18 7.70
CA TYR A 63 -10.38 -3.51 7.12
C TYR A 63 -9.33 -4.53 7.59
N VAL A 64 -8.05 -4.15 7.62
CA VAL A 64 -6.94 -5.00 8.08
C VAL A 64 -7.18 -5.45 9.52
N PHE A 65 -7.51 -4.54 10.44
CA PHE A 65 -7.72 -4.91 11.84
C PHE A 65 -8.97 -5.77 12.03
N ALA A 66 -10.07 -5.46 11.31
CA ALA A 66 -11.30 -6.23 11.39
C ALA A 66 -11.10 -7.69 10.94
N GLU A 67 -10.47 -7.90 9.79
CA GLU A 67 -10.22 -9.26 9.26
C GLU A 67 -9.10 -9.97 10.04
N ALA A 68 -8.06 -9.27 10.48
CA ALA A 68 -7.00 -9.88 11.29
C ALA A 68 -7.54 -10.44 12.61
N ASN A 69 -8.47 -9.72 13.25
CA ASN A 69 -9.13 -10.21 14.46
C ASN A 69 -10.00 -11.46 14.16
N LYS A 70 -10.80 -11.41 13.09
CA LYS A 70 -11.68 -12.52 12.68
C LYS A 70 -10.91 -13.80 12.31
N LEU A 71 -9.78 -13.65 11.63
CA LEU A 71 -8.93 -14.75 11.15
C LEU A 71 -7.78 -15.09 12.10
N GLN A 72 -7.72 -14.45 13.28
CA GLN A 72 -6.63 -14.61 14.26
C GLN A 72 -5.23 -14.43 13.65
N MET A 73 -5.11 -13.49 12.71
CA MET A 73 -3.84 -13.18 12.06
C MET A 73 -2.91 -12.46 13.03
N LYS A 74 -1.66 -12.86 13.07
CA LYS A 74 -0.63 -12.20 13.89
C LYS A 74 -0.09 -10.96 13.18
N ASN A 75 0.24 -9.93 13.96
CA ASN A 75 0.95 -8.72 13.52
C ASN A 75 0.28 -7.89 12.40
N PRO A 76 -1.01 -7.51 12.50
CA PRO A 76 -1.67 -6.67 11.49
C PRO A 76 -1.02 -5.30 11.26
N TRP A 77 -0.30 -4.78 12.26
CA TRP A 77 0.44 -3.52 12.17
C TRP A 77 1.52 -3.50 11.08
N LEU A 78 2.02 -4.67 10.65
CA LEU A 78 2.98 -4.75 9.54
C LEU A 78 2.38 -4.25 8.22
N TYR A 79 1.08 -4.45 7.99
CA TYR A 79 0.41 -3.97 6.77
C TYR A 79 0.21 -2.45 6.79
N LEU A 80 0.06 -1.85 7.97
CA LEU A 80 0.06 -0.40 8.14
C LEU A 80 1.43 0.18 7.78
N LEU A 81 2.51 -0.40 8.31
CA LEU A 81 3.86 0.02 7.95
C LEU A 81 4.15 -0.17 6.47
N ALA A 82 3.72 -1.28 5.87
CA ALA A 82 3.85 -1.48 4.43
C ALA A 82 3.13 -0.38 3.62
N THR A 83 1.97 0.09 4.12
CA THR A 83 1.22 1.18 3.48
C THR A 83 1.98 2.51 3.56
N LEU A 84 2.65 2.78 4.69
CA LEU A 84 3.41 4.02 4.90
C LEU A 84 4.77 4.02 4.19
N LEU A 85 5.45 2.87 4.14
CA LEU A 85 6.80 2.76 3.58
C LEU A 85 6.80 2.59 2.06
N VAL A 86 5.79 1.91 1.51
CA VAL A 86 5.72 1.58 0.09
C VAL A 86 4.48 2.18 -0.58
N GLY A 87 3.33 2.08 0.08
CA GLY A 87 2.06 2.56 -0.44
C GLY A 87 0.95 1.51 -0.40
N LEU A 88 -0.29 1.98 -0.58
CA LEU A 88 -1.48 1.14 -0.58
C LEU A 88 -1.46 0.07 -1.69
N SER A 89 -0.85 0.40 -2.84
CA SER A 89 -0.72 -0.49 -4.01
C SER A 89 0.03 -1.78 -3.69
N PHE A 90 0.96 -1.76 -2.74
CA PHE A 90 1.69 -2.94 -2.28
C PHE A 90 1.00 -3.60 -1.08
N ALA A 91 0.63 -2.79 -0.08
CA ALA A 91 0.13 -3.28 1.19
C ALA A 91 -1.21 -4.03 1.07
N LEU A 92 -2.13 -3.54 0.23
CA LEU A 92 -3.43 -4.16 0.00
C LEU A 92 -3.30 -5.58 -0.59
N PRO A 93 -2.67 -5.79 -1.76
CA PRO A 93 -2.54 -7.13 -2.31
C PRO A 93 -1.68 -8.05 -1.42
N LEU A 94 -0.67 -7.53 -0.71
CA LEU A 94 0.09 -8.32 0.25
C LEU A 94 -0.80 -8.83 1.40
N PHE A 95 -1.65 -7.97 1.96
CA PHE A 95 -2.61 -8.36 2.98
C PHE A 95 -3.57 -9.43 2.46
N LEU A 96 -4.14 -9.23 1.27
CA LEU A 96 -5.06 -10.18 0.64
C LEU A 96 -4.40 -11.54 0.37
N TYR A 97 -3.12 -11.56 0.00
CA TYR A 97 -2.35 -12.80 -0.15
C TYR A 97 -2.27 -13.60 1.16
N PHE A 98 -1.90 -12.95 2.27
CA PHE A 98 -1.79 -13.62 3.57
C PHE A 98 -3.15 -14.01 4.15
N ARG A 99 -4.18 -13.17 3.93
CA ARG A 99 -5.56 -13.49 4.25
C ARG A 99 -5.99 -14.79 3.59
N GLU A 100 -5.74 -14.93 2.29
CA GLU A 100 -6.13 -16.13 1.55
C GLU A 100 -5.36 -17.37 2.01
N ARG A 101 -4.08 -17.23 2.39
CA ARG A 101 -3.32 -18.32 3.02
C ARG A 101 -3.94 -18.78 4.33
N GLN A 102 -4.45 -17.86 5.15
CA GLN A 102 -5.07 -18.20 6.43
C GLN A 102 -6.43 -18.84 6.24
N LEU A 103 -7.20 -18.41 5.24
CA LEU A 103 -8.46 -19.06 4.86
C LEU A 103 -8.26 -20.47 4.31
N GLU A 104 -7.17 -20.72 3.57
CA GLU A 104 -6.83 -22.07 3.07
C GLU A 104 -6.32 -23.01 4.18
N ALA A 105 -5.76 -22.47 5.26
CA ALA A 105 -5.20 -23.25 6.37
C ALA A 105 -6.24 -23.63 7.44
N LYS A 106 -7.47 -23.09 7.33
CA LYS A 106 -8.58 -23.31 8.26
C LYS A 106 -9.59 -24.27 7.64
#